data_AF-A0A8J7XTE6-F1
#
_entry.id   AF-A0A8J7XTE6-F1
#
_cell.length_a   1.000
_cell.length_b   1.000
_cell.length_c   1.000
_cell.angle_alpha   90.00
_cell.angle_beta   90.00
_cell.angle_gamma   90.00
#
_symmetry.space_group_name_H-M   'P 1'
#
loop_
_entity.id
_entity.type
_entity.pdbx_description
1 polymer ?
#
loop_
_entity_poly.entity_id
_entity_poly.type
_entity_poly.pdbx_seq_one_letter_code
_entity_poly.pdbx_strand_id
1 'polypeptide(L)'
;MADNGTEKDNEKKKDKQKNVTITIDGQVVTAPEGEILLEVAQTAGADIPTLCYHKALAPYGACRLCLVEVEDNGQKKLHASCTYKVKDGITVSTASERVVKTRKVILELILARCPGDEYIQQLAHQYGVEKTRFKIRFNGEETCVLCGLCVRICREKMEKGAIGFVNRGWKREVMLPFNQSSDYCMVCGSCLSVCPTSAIKNKNIFGKDPILIPSEFEIGLTSRHPIYVPFPQAVPNTPVIDDTVCVHHTVGGCKTCESFCEADAIEFEQKEEVVDIDVGAIAVATGFDLFDPQQKPEYDYDGHRVITGLEFERLVNASGPTGGKIKVDGKEPKKVVFIQCVGSRDKQGNEYCSRICCMYTAKQAHLVREKIPDAALTVYYTDMRAFGKGFEEFYNRVQREGVTYKRRELDDPIEVIPDGGTVLVKVKGYEDVEADLVVLATAVVPRKDTPALAQLLNINQSADGFLLEAHPKLRPVDTFTDGIFLAGCCQSPKDIPDTVAQASAAASRVCNILSKPKLEIEATTAQVDQMLCRGCGFCIDVCPYEAVELKEVNQFGHIVEVAEVNEALCKGCGACSAACLSGAIQQKGFTDKQILATIDALGGIL
;
A
#
# COMPACT_ATOMS: atom_id res chain seq x y z
N MET A 1 28.75 24.52 28.60
CA MET A 1 28.45 23.75 29.84
C MET A 1 27.12 23.05 29.58
N ALA A 2 27.21 21.88 28.97
CA ALA A 2 26.07 21.09 28.52
C ALA A 2 25.71 20.07 29.61
N ASP A 3 24.41 19.98 29.87
CA ASP A 3 23.79 19.16 30.90
C ASP A 3 23.74 17.70 30.42
N ASN A 4 24.73 16.90 30.80
CA ASN A 4 24.84 15.47 30.50
C ASN A 4 23.89 14.62 31.38
N GLY A 5 22.60 14.94 31.35
CA GLY A 5 21.62 14.43 32.31
C GLY A 5 20.65 13.35 31.81
N THR A 6 20.55 13.06 30.50
CA THR A 6 19.38 12.33 29.98
C THR A 6 19.65 11.02 29.25
N GLU A 7 20.91 10.65 28.98
CA GLU A 7 21.22 9.37 28.28
C GLU A 7 21.35 8.15 29.21
N LYS A 8 21.36 8.33 30.54
CA LYS A 8 21.54 7.21 31.50
C LYS A 8 20.26 6.68 32.15
N ASP A 9 19.11 7.28 31.86
CA ASP A 9 17.85 6.91 32.52
C ASP A 9 16.95 5.97 31.70
N ASN A 10 17.22 5.78 30.40
CA ASN A 10 16.44 4.86 29.54
C ASN A 10 17.05 3.44 29.40
N GLU A 11 18.30 3.22 29.81
CA GLU A 11 18.92 1.87 29.84
C GLU A 11 18.63 1.07 31.13
N LYS A 12 17.87 1.62 32.09
CA LYS A 12 17.64 1.03 33.43
C LYS A 12 16.21 0.59 33.75
N LYS A 13 15.39 0.26 32.75
CA LYS A 13 14.05 -0.34 32.96
C LYS A 13 13.80 -1.62 32.16
N LYS A 14 14.79 -2.49 32.05
CA LYS A 14 14.54 -3.94 31.95
C LYS A 14 14.74 -4.52 33.34
N ASP A 15 13.73 -4.39 34.20
CA ASP A 15 13.67 -5.19 35.41
C ASP A 15 13.80 -6.65 34.97
N LYS A 16 14.83 -7.36 35.47
CA LYS A 16 14.90 -8.81 35.39
C LYS A 16 13.68 -9.34 36.14
N GLN A 17 12.55 -9.50 35.45
CA GLN A 17 11.35 -10.09 36.01
C GLN A 17 11.73 -11.46 36.54
N LYS A 18 11.59 -11.62 37.85
CA LYS A 18 11.84 -12.89 38.53
C LYS A 18 10.83 -13.90 38.01
N ASN A 19 11.29 -15.00 37.42
CA ASN A 19 10.40 -16.09 37.04
C ASN A 19 9.97 -16.84 38.30
N VAL A 20 8.69 -17.16 38.36
CA VAL A 20 8.06 -17.88 39.47
C VAL A 20 7.41 -19.16 38.97
N THR A 21 7.31 -20.14 39.84
CA THR A 21 6.74 -21.45 39.52
C THR A 21 5.34 -21.56 40.12
N ILE A 22 4.37 -21.87 39.27
CA ILE A 22 2.97 -22.06 39.66
C ILE A 22 2.47 -23.40 39.16
N THR A 23 1.41 -23.92 39.78
CA THR A 23 0.74 -25.15 39.32
C THR A 23 -0.66 -24.83 38.84
N ILE A 24 -0.99 -25.12 37.58
CA ILE A 24 -2.33 -24.92 37.00
C ILE A 24 -2.89 -26.30 36.63
N ASP A 25 -4.00 -26.70 37.24
CA ASP A 25 -4.65 -28.00 37.02
C ASP A 25 -3.69 -29.21 37.10
N GLY A 26 -2.70 -29.13 37.99
CA GLY A 26 -1.67 -30.16 38.19
C GLY A 26 -0.45 -30.04 37.28
N GLN A 27 -0.45 -29.15 36.29
CA GLN A 27 0.70 -28.85 35.45
C GLN A 27 1.56 -27.74 36.06
N VAL A 28 2.86 -27.98 36.17
CA VAL A 28 3.83 -26.97 36.63
C VAL A 28 4.16 -26.04 35.46
N VAL A 29 3.94 -24.74 35.67
CA VAL A 29 4.14 -23.68 34.67
C VAL A 29 5.09 -22.64 35.26
N THR A 30 6.03 -22.15 34.46
CA THR A 30 6.93 -21.06 34.84
C THR A 30 6.49 -19.79 34.12
N ALA A 31 6.33 -18.69 34.86
CA ALA A 31 5.93 -17.40 34.31
C ALA A 31 6.61 -16.24 35.04
N PRO A 32 6.79 -15.08 34.39
CA PRO A 32 7.19 -13.83 35.03
C PRO A 32 6.31 -13.47 36.25
N GLU A 33 6.93 -13.12 37.37
CA GLU A 33 6.21 -12.63 38.55
C GLU A 33 5.44 -11.35 38.23
N GLY A 34 4.18 -11.29 38.64
CA GLY A 34 3.32 -10.13 38.44
C GLY A 34 2.51 -10.12 37.13
N GLU A 35 2.72 -11.08 36.23
CA GLU A 35 1.92 -11.27 35.01
C GLU A 35 0.46 -11.64 35.34
N ILE A 36 -0.45 -11.41 34.39
CA ILE A 36 -1.88 -11.69 34.58
C ILE A 36 -2.11 -13.22 34.48
N LEU A 37 -2.69 -13.80 35.52
CA LEU A 37 -2.90 -15.25 35.63
C LEU A 37 -3.72 -15.83 34.46
N LEU A 38 -4.66 -15.07 33.90
CA LEU A 38 -5.42 -15.51 32.73
C LEU A 38 -4.53 -15.74 31.51
N GLU A 39 -3.61 -14.84 31.22
CA GLU A 39 -2.71 -14.93 30.06
C GLU A 39 -1.76 -16.13 30.23
N VAL A 40 -1.18 -16.26 31.42
CA VAL A 40 -0.32 -17.41 31.77
C VAL A 40 -1.08 -18.74 31.65
N ALA A 41 -2.33 -18.79 32.13
CA ALA A 41 -3.16 -19.99 32.03
C ALA A 41 -3.53 -20.32 30.58
N GLN A 42 -3.82 -19.32 29.74
CA GLN A 42 -4.11 -19.52 28.32
C GLN A 42 -2.88 -20.02 27.54
N THR A 43 -1.69 -19.46 27.81
CA THR A 43 -0.43 -19.93 27.22
C THR A 43 -0.10 -21.36 27.66
N ALA A 44 -0.49 -21.76 28.87
CA ALA A 44 -0.38 -23.12 29.35
C ALA A 44 -1.44 -24.09 28.79
N GLY A 45 -2.37 -23.61 27.96
CA GLY A 45 -3.43 -24.43 27.35
C GLY A 45 -4.68 -24.61 28.19
N ALA A 46 -4.85 -23.88 29.30
CA ALA A 46 -6.04 -23.96 30.12
C ALA A 46 -7.21 -23.14 29.51
N ASP A 47 -8.37 -23.77 29.38
CA ASP A 47 -9.58 -23.13 28.87
C ASP A 47 -10.34 -22.41 30.01
N ILE A 48 -10.21 -21.08 30.04
CA ILE A 48 -10.90 -20.21 31.00
C ILE A 48 -11.81 -19.25 30.22
N PRO A 49 -13.14 -19.39 30.32
CA PRO A 49 -14.06 -18.55 29.55
C PRO A 49 -14.04 -17.11 30.05
N THR A 50 -13.91 -16.15 29.13
CA THR A 50 -13.93 -14.73 29.45
C THR A 50 -14.69 -13.92 28.40
N LEU A 51 -15.39 -12.87 28.82
CA LEU A 51 -16.17 -11.99 27.93
C LEU A 51 -15.78 -10.52 28.02
N CYS A 52 -15.10 -10.11 29.09
CA CYS A 52 -14.77 -8.69 29.35
C CYS A 52 -13.25 -8.43 29.37
N TYR A 53 -12.45 -9.40 28.94
CA TYR A 53 -11.01 -9.30 28.88
C TYR A 53 -10.58 -9.16 27.41
N HIS A 54 -9.57 -8.33 27.18
CA HIS A 54 -8.95 -8.13 25.87
C HIS A 54 -7.52 -7.63 26.13
N LYS A 55 -6.51 -8.22 25.50
CA LYS A 55 -5.07 -7.98 25.78
C LYS A 55 -4.69 -6.50 25.72
N ALA A 56 -5.23 -5.77 24.75
CA ALA A 56 -4.97 -4.34 24.64
C ALA A 56 -5.57 -3.49 25.78
N LEU A 57 -6.54 -3.98 26.56
CA LEU A 57 -7.21 -3.18 27.59
C LEU A 57 -6.71 -3.51 28.99
N ALA A 58 -6.83 -2.56 29.91
CA ALA A 58 -6.50 -2.85 31.31
C ALA A 58 -7.39 -4.00 31.88
N PRO A 59 -6.91 -4.76 32.87
CA PRO A 59 -7.73 -5.72 33.59
C PRO A 59 -9.01 -5.11 34.18
N TYR A 60 -10.16 -5.78 34.00
CA TYR A 60 -11.47 -5.26 34.46
C TYR A 60 -12.24 -6.21 35.39
N GLY A 61 -12.27 -7.51 35.09
CA GLY A 61 -12.91 -8.50 35.96
C GLY A 61 -14.43 -8.38 36.10
N ALA A 62 -15.13 -7.69 35.20
CA ALA A 62 -16.57 -7.46 35.33
C ALA A 62 -17.45 -8.68 35.05
N CYS A 63 -17.13 -9.50 34.04
CA CYS A 63 -17.98 -10.65 33.68
C CYS A 63 -17.92 -11.81 34.68
N ARG A 64 -16.83 -11.90 35.47
CA ARG A 64 -16.58 -12.96 36.47
C ARG A 64 -16.60 -14.41 35.94
N LEU A 65 -16.64 -14.63 34.63
CA LEU A 65 -16.51 -16.00 34.08
C LEU A 65 -15.10 -16.57 34.26
N CYS A 66 -14.09 -15.70 34.24
CA CYS A 66 -12.69 -16.03 34.45
C CYS A 66 -12.32 -16.45 35.89
N LEU A 67 -13.30 -16.78 36.74
CA LEU A 67 -13.05 -17.20 38.11
C LEU A 67 -12.26 -18.51 38.13
N VAL A 68 -11.23 -18.56 38.96
CA VAL A 68 -10.42 -19.74 39.26
C VAL A 68 -10.28 -19.86 40.77
N GLU A 69 -10.05 -21.07 41.27
CA GLU A 69 -9.73 -21.28 42.68
C GLU A 69 -8.22 -21.25 42.84
N VAL A 70 -7.73 -20.27 43.59
CA VAL A 70 -6.31 -20.12 43.90
C VAL A 70 -6.08 -20.57 45.34
N GLU A 71 -5.15 -21.49 45.51
CA GLU A 71 -4.61 -21.93 46.78
C GLU A 71 -3.26 -21.25 47.01
N ASP A 72 -3.21 -20.40 48.04
CA ASP A 72 -2.02 -19.66 48.46
C ASP A 72 -1.85 -19.89 49.98
N ASN A 73 -0.71 -20.45 50.38
CA ASN A 73 -0.39 -20.77 51.78
C ASN A 73 -1.52 -21.55 52.52
N GLY A 74 -2.14 -22.52 51.83
CA GLY A 74 -3.23 -23.35 52.36
C GLY A 74 -4.61 -22.68 52.39
N GLN A 75 -4.75 -21.43 51.93
CA GLN A 75 -6.05 -20.76 51.80
C GLN A 75 -6.59 -20.88 50.36
N LYS A 76 -7.75 -21.52 50.20
CA LYS A 76 -8.47 -21.62 48.91
C LYS A 76 -9.48 -20.50 48.75
N LYS A 77 -9.28 -19.63 47.76
CA LYS A 77 -10.18 -18.51 47.43
C LYS A 77 -10.48 -18.44 45.95
N LEU A 78 -11.70 -18.02 45.61
CA LEU A 78 -12.07 -17.73 44.23
C LEU A 78 -11.56 -16.35 43.85
N HIS A 79 -10.76 -16.29 42.79
CA HIS A 79 -10.24 -15.05 42.22
C HIS A 79 -10.57 -14.95 40.74
N ALA A 80 -10.76 -13.72 40.24
CA ALA A 80 -10.86 -13.48 38.81
C ALA A 80 -9.44 -13.53 38.23
N SER A 81 -9.14 -14.55 37.42
CA SER A 81 -7.81 -14.74 36.83
C SER A 81 -7.34 -13.55 36.01
N CYS A 82 -8.27 -12.87 35.31
CA CYS A 82 -7.93 -11.71 34.48
C CYS A 82 -7.42 -10.48 35.26
N THR A 83 -7.60 -10.44 36.59
CA THR A 83 -7.09 -9.35 37.45
C THR A 83 -6.07 -9.84 38.47
N TYR A 84 -5.83 -11.15 38.54
CA TYR A 84 -4.94 -11.74 39.54
C TYR A 84 -3.51 -11.74 38.98
N LYS A 85 -2.58 -11.17 39.75
CA LYS A 85 -1.17 -11.16 39.40
C LYS A 85 -0.49 -12.41 39.95
N VAL A 86 0.25 -13.12 39.10
CA VAL A 86 0.94 -14.36 39.44
C VAL A 86 1.99 -14.12 40.54
N LYS A 87 2.07 -15.04 41.49
CA LYS A 87 3.04 -15.09 42.59
C LYS A 87 3.61 -16.50 42.69
N ASP A 88 4.79 -16.61 43.30
CA ASP A 88 5.47 -17.89 43.47
C ASP A 88 4.70 -18.85 44.39
N GLY A 89 4.69 -20.13 44.01
CA GLY A 89 4.18 -21.22 44.84
C GLY A 89 2.65 -21.34 44.92
N ILE A 90 1.89 -20.60 44.10
CA ILE A 90 0.42 -20.74 44.05
C ILE A 90 -0.01 -21.99 43.27
N THR A 91 -1.11 -22.60 43.70
CA THR A 91 -1.80 -23.66 42.95
C THR A 91 -3.16 -23.16 42.48
N VAL A 92 -3.49 -23.36 41.21
CA VAL A 92 -4.68 -22.85 40.56
C VAL A 92 -5.48 -24.02 40.01
N SER A 93 -6.77 -24.07 40.36
CA SER A 93 -7.72 -25.01 39.78
C SER A 93 -8.75 -24.25 38.94
N THR A 94 -8.83 -24.55 37.65
CA THR A 94 -9.70 -23.84 36.70
C THR A 94 -11.11 -24.44 36.64
N ALA A 95 -11.27 -25.70 37.07
CA ALA A 95 -12.51 -26.46 36.99
C ALA A 95 -12.92 -27.13 38.31
N SER A 96 -12.55 -26.57 39.48
CA SER A 96 -13.02 -27.10 40.76
C SER A 96 -14.56 -27.02 40.87
N GLU A 97 -15.17 -27.90 41.67
CA GLU A 97 -16.63 -27.94 41.84
C GLU A 97 -17.21 -26.56 42.18
N ARG A 98 -16.49 -25.80 43.02
CA ARG A 98 -16.86 -24.45 43.44
C ARG A 98 -16.81 -23.45 42.29
N VAL A 99 -15.78 -23.54 41.43
CA VAL A 99 -15.64 -22.71 40.23
C VAL A 99 -16.78 -22.99 39.25
N VAL A 100 -17.01 -24.27 38.91
CA VAL A 100 -18.06 -24.68 37.97
C VAL A 100 -19.44 -24.24 38.46
N LYS A 101 -19.75 -24.47 39.74
CA LYS A 101 -21.05 -24.07 40.32
C LYS A 101 -21.25 -22.55 40.28
N THR A 102 -20.20 -21.78 40.52
CA THR A 102 -20.28 -20.31 40.49
C THR A 102 -20.38 -19.78 39.05
N ARG A 103 -19.63 -20.36 38.10
CA ARG A 103 -19.76 -20.04 36.67
C ARG A 103 -21.16 -20.33 36.14
N LYS A 104 -21.80 -21.44 36.54
CA LYS A 104 -23.20 -21.74 36.19
C LYS A 104 -24.15 -20.61 36.62
N VAL A 105 -24.04 -20.14 37.86
CA VAL A 105 -24.89 -19.03 38.37
C VAL A 105 -24.64 -17.73 37.59
N ILE A 106 -23.38 -17.44 37.25
CA ILE A 106 -23.02 -16.27 36.45
C ILE A 106 -23.58 -16.38 35.03
N LEU A 107 -23.47 -17.55 34.40
CA LEU A 107 -24.03 -17.81 33.07
C LEU A 107 -25.55 -17.68 33.07
N GLU A 108 -26.25 -18.16 34.11
CA GLU A 108 -27.70 -17.93 34.25
C GLU A 108 -28.06 -16.43 34.30
N LEU A 109 -27.26 -15.61 34.98
CA LEU A 109 -27.46 -14.15 35.03
C LEU A 109 -27.19 -13.48 33.68
N ILE A 110 -26.11 -13.89 32.99
CA ILE A 110 -25.76 -13.38 31.67
C ILE A 110 -26.84 -13.76 30.66
N LEU A 111 -27.26 -15.04 30.63
CA LEU A 111 -28.32 -15.53 29.76
C LEU A 111 -29.67 -14.83 30.03
N ALA A 112 -29.97 -14.48 31.28
CA ALA A 112 -31.16 -13.69 31.60
C ALA A 112 -31.13 -12.26 31.04
N ARG A 113 -29.93 -11.71 30.84
CA ARG A 113 -29.73 -10.38 30.24
C ARG A 113 -29.78 -10.44 28.72
N CYS A 114 -29.02 -11.36 28.11
CA CYS A 114 -28.87 -11.44 26.66
C CYS A 114 -29.28 -12.82 26.11
N PRO A 115 -30.57 -13.17 26.20
CA PRO A 115 -31.05 -14.48 25.76
C PRO A 115 -30.98 -14.68 24.24
N GLY A 116 -30.81 -13.61 23.45
CA GLY A 116 -30.84 -13.67 21.98
C GLY A 116 -29.48 -13.97 21.32
N ASP A 117 -28.41 -14.11 22.10
CA ASP A 117 -27.06 -14.35 21.56
C ASP A 117 -26.70 -15.85 21.54
N GLU A 118 -26.36 -16.38 20.37
CA GLU A 118 -26.05 -17.80 20.17
C GLU A 118 -24.77 -18.22 20.89
N TYR A 119 -23.74 -17.37 20.93
CA TYR A 119 -22.47 -17.69 21.57
C TYR A 119 -22.64 -17.86 23.10
N ILE A 120 -23.41 -16.97 23.73
CA ILE A 120 -23.77 -17.09 25.14
C ILE A 120 -24.62 -18.33 25.42
N GLN A 121 -25.57 -18.67 24.55
CA GLN A 121 -26.37 -19.90 24.68
C GLN A 121 -25.49 -21.15 24.63
N GLN A 122 -24.55 -21.22 23.68
CA GLN A 122 -23.59 -22.32 23.57
C GLN A 122 -22.70 -22.43 24.81
N LEU A 123 -22.17 -21.30 25.29
CA LEU A 123 -21.36 -21.26 26.51
C LEU A 123 -22.16 -21.70 27.74
N ALA A 124 -23.43 -21.30 27.86
CA ALA A 124 -24.32 -21.74 28.93
C ALA A 124 -24.57 -23.26 28.86
N HIS A 125 -24.80 -23.80 27.67
CA HIS A 125 -25.02 -25.23 27.44
C HIS A 125 -23.81 -26.09 27.82
N GLN A 126 -22.58 -25.63 27.52
CA GLN A 126 -21.35 -26.32 27.94
C GLN A 126 -21.26 -26.52 29.47
N TYR A 127 -21.84 -25.60 30.24
CA TYR A 127 -21.90 -25.69 31.70
C TYR A 127 -23.20 -26.33 32.21
N GLY A 128 -24.04 -26.88 31.33
CA GLY A 128 -25.31 -27.53 31.66
C GLY A 128 -26.40 -26.57 32.11
N VAL A 129 -26.41 -25.34 31.59
CA VAL A 129 -27.45 -24.33 31.83
C VAL A 129 -28.33 -24.21 30.58
N GLU A 130 -29.47 -24.89 30.57
CA GLU A 130 -30.45 -24.80 29.47
C GLU A 130 -31.44 -23.65 29.66
N LYS A 131 -31.78 -23.34 30.92
CA LYS A 131 -32.74 -22.28 31.27
C LYS A 131 -32.23 -21.50 32.48
N THR A 132 -32.44 -20.19 32.46
CA THR A 132 -32.13 -19.33 33.59
C THR A 132 -33.26 -19.33 34.62
N ARG A 133 -32.89 -19.30 35.91
CA ARG A 133 -33.84 -19.10 37.02
C ARG A 133 -34.20 -17.63 37.24
N PHE A 134 -33.46 -16.72 36.60
CA PHE A 134 -33.68 -15.29 36.71
C PHE A 134 -34.69 -14.81 35.67
N LYS A 135 -35.47 -13.79 36.04
CA LYS A 135 -36.47 -13.19 35.15
C LYS A 135 -35.79 -12.54 33.95
N ILE A 136 -36.10 -13.02 32.74
CA ILE A 136 -35.76 -12.35 31.48
C ILE A 136 -36.61 -11.08 31.39
N ARG A 137 -35.94 -9.92 31.25
CA ARG A 137 -36.60 -8.60 31.27
C ARG A 137 -36.66 -7.91 29.91
N PHE A 138 -35.94 -8.43 28.92
CA PHE A 138 -35.95 -7.97 27.53
C PHE A 138 -36.81 -8.92 26.69
N ASN A 139 -37.22 -8.50 25.49
CA ASN A 139 -38.15 -9.22 24.60
C ASN A 139 -37.56 -10.53 24.02
N GLY A 140 -36.52 -11.10 24.63
CA GLY A 140 -35.80 -12.27 24.11
C GLY A 140 -34.71 -11.95 23.09
N GLU A 141 -34.62 -10.72 22.60
CA GLU A 141 -33.74 -10.33 21.47
C GLU A 141 -32.44 -9.61 21.90
N GLU A 142 -32.29 -9.26 23.18
CA GLU A 142 -31.09 -8.58 23.66
C GLU A 142 -29.86 -9.50 23.54
N THR A 143 -28.76 -8.93 23.04
CA THR A 143 -27.48 -9.62 22.77
C THR A 143 -26.32 -9.00 23.55
N CYS A 144 -26.50 -7.82 24.17
CA CYS A 144 -25.45 -7.12 24.90
C CYS A 144 -25.26 -7.68 26.32
N VAL A 145 -24.06 -8.21 26.58
CA VAL A 145 -23.61 -8.72 27.90
C VAL A 145 -23.13 -7.63 28.86
N LEU A 146 -23.08 -6.37 28.42
CA LEU A 146 -22.53 -5.22 29.17
C LEU A 146 -21.09 -5.45 29.69
N CYS A 147 -20.26 -6.16 28.92
CA CYS A 147 -18.86 -6.43 29.29
C CYS A 147 -17.98 -5.18 29.35
N GLY A 148 -18.39 -4.11 28.65
CA GLY A 148 -17.73 -2.82 28.63
C GLY A 148 -16.52 -2.72 27.70
N LEU A 149 -16.14 -3.78 26.98
CA LEU A 149 -15.00 -3.76 26.04
C LEU A 149 -15.13 -2.63 25.02
N CYS A 150 -16.31 -2.44 24.43
CA CYS A 150 -16.59 -1.37 23.47
C CYS A 150 -16.40 0.04 24.05
N VAL A 151 -16.92 0.30 25.25
CA VAL A 151 -16.78 1.60 25.94
C VAL A 151 -15.31 1.84 26.31
N ARG A 152 -14.63 0.80 26.78
CA ARG A 152 -13.25 0.86 27.23
C ARG A 152 -12.27 1.03 26.08
N ILE A 153 -12.41 0.29 24.97
CA ILE A 153 -11.54 0.50 23.79
C ILE A 153 -11.69 1.91 23.22
N CYS A 154 -12.91 2.44 23.21
CA CYS A 154 -13.19 3.79 22.73
C CYS A 154 -12.55 4.87 23.63
N ARG A 155 -12.50 4.64 24.95
CA ARG A 155 -11.93 5.60 25.92
C ARG A 155 -10.42 5.41 26.15
N GLU A 156 -9.98 4.18 26.40
CA GLU A 156 -8.62 3.84 26.85
C GLU A 156 -7.63 3.72 25.69
N LYS A 157 -8.08 3.34 24.48
CA LYS A 157 -7.19 3.15 23.32
C LYS A 157 -7.42 4.11 22.18
N MET A 158 -8.67 4.47 21.91
CA MET A 158 -8.95 5.50 20.90
C MET A 158 -8.93 6.92 21.48
N GLU A 159 -8.90 7.06 22.81
CA GLU A 159 -8.93 8.35 23.52
C GLU A 159 -10.09 9.28 23.11
N LYS A 160 -11.19 8.72 22.58
CA LYS A 160 -12.38 9.48 22.18
C LYS A 160 -13.50 9.40 23.22
N GLY A 161 -13.81 8.19 23.71
CA GLY A 161 -14.92 7.97 24.64
C GLY A 161 -16.30 8.30 24.05
N ALA A 162 -16.50 8.10 22.75
CA ALA A 162 -17.73 8.43 22.02
C ALA A 162 -18.96 7.62 22.47
N ILE A 163 -18.77 6.45 23.09
CA ILE A 163 -19.84 5.62 23.65
C ILE A 163 -19.62 5.39 25.14
N GLY A 164 -20.70 5.26 25.90
CA GLY A 164 -20.65 5.09 27.34
C GLY A 164 -21.79 4.22 27.87
N PHE A 165 -21.68 3.83 29.13
CA PHE A 165 -22.80 3.21 29.83
C PHE A 165 -23.76 4.29 30.34
N VAL A 166 -25.03 4.14 30.00
CA VAL A 166 -26.12 4.98 30.49
C VAL A 166 -27.11 4.14 31.30
N ASN A 167 -27.97 4.79 32.07
CA ASN A 167 -28.90 4.16 33.01
C ASN A 167 -28.21 3.34 34.13
N ARG A 168 -29.01 2.76 35.03
CA ARG A 168 -28.53 1.93 36.16
C ARG A 168 -29.36 0.66 36.30
N GLY A 169 -28.80 -0.32 37.00
CA GLY A 169 -29.44 -1.61 37.24
C GLY A 169 -29.72 -2.36 35.94
N TRP A 170 -30.90 -2.95 35.82
CA TRP A 170 -31.29 -3.75 34.66
C TRP A 170 -31.56 -2.94 33.39
N LYS A 171 -31.77 -1.62 33.50
CA LYS A 171 -31.95 -0.71 32.35
C LYS A 171 -30.62 -0.21 31.76
N ARG A 172 -29.49 -0.63 32.33
CA ARG A 172 -28.16 -0.22 31.85
C ARG A 172 -27.95 -0.69 30.41
N GLU A 173 -27.37 0.18 29.60
CA GLU A 173 -27.10 -0.06 28.18
C GLU A 173 -25.92 0.79 27.70
N VAL A 174 -25.42 0.49 26.50
CA VAL A 174 -24.36 1.26 25.85
C VAL A 174 -25.00 2.19 24.85
N MET A 175 -24.82 3.50 25.03
CA MET A 175 -25.35 4.52 24.10
C MET A 175 -24.33 5.63 23.86
N LEU A 176 -24.62 6.43 22.82
CA LEU A 176 -24.01 7.73 22.62
C LEU A 176 -24.44 8.72 23.73
N PRO A 177 -23.62 9.72 24.07
CA PRO A 177 -24.04 10.85 24.88
C PRO A 177 -25.35 11.45 24.36
N PHE A 178 -26.34 11.62 25.24
CA PHE A 178 -27.68 12.14 24.92
C PHE A 178 -28.46 11.36 23.84
N ASN A 179 -28.01 10.16 23.47
CA ASN A 179 -28.56 9.39 22.35
C ASN A 179 -28.55 10.16 21.01
N GLN A 180 -27.53 11.01 20.82
CA GLN A 180 -27.35 11.79 19.60
C GLN A 180 -26.01 11.47 18.95
N SER A 181 -26.01 11.41 17.61
CA SER A 181 -24.78 11.26 16.84
C SER A 181 -23.80 12.37 17.21
N SER A 182 -22.53 12.00 17.28
CA SER A 182 -21.49 12.87 17.79
C SER A 182 -20.30 12.84 16.84
N ASP A 183 -19.75 14.02 16.54
CA ASP A 183 -18.54 14.13 15.72
C ASP A 183 -17.29 13.58 16.43
N TYR A 184 -17.38 13.29 17.74
CA TYR A 184 -16.36 12.56 18.47
C TYR A 184 -16.19 11.11 17.99
N CYS A 185 -17.22 10.51 17.37
CA CYS A 185 -17.11 9.19 16.76
C CYS A 185 -16.52 9.31 15.35
N MET A 186 -15.31 8.78 15.16
CA MET A 186 -14.62 8.68 13.87
C MET A 186 -14.91 7.38 13.11
N VAL A 187 -15.87 6.57 13.59
CA VAL A 187 -16.28 5.29 12.99
C VAL A 187 -15.11 4.31 12.75
N CYS A 188 -14.12 4.30 13.64
CA CYS A 188 -12.92 3.47 13.51
C CYS A 188 -13.14 1.96 13.67
N GLY A 189 -14.37 1.51 13.95
CA GLY A 189 -14.70 0.08 14.06
C GLY A 189 -14.18 -0.64 15.31
N SER A 190 -13.30 -0.03 16.12
CA SER A 190 -12.64 -0.71 17.26
C SER A 190 -13.63 -1.27 18.30
N CYS A 191 -14.77 -0.61 18.50
CA CYS A 191 -15.80 -1.11 19.43
C CYS A 191 -16.59 -2.30 18.89
N LEU A 192 -16.68 -2.46 17.55
CA LEU A 192 -17.27 -3.63 16.91
C LEU A 192 -16.33 -4.83 17.04
N SER A 193 -15.03 -4.63 16.74
CA SER A 193 -14.05 -5.72 16.74
C SER A 193 -13.84 -6.39 18.10
N VAL A 194 -13.98 -5.63 19.19
CA VAL A 194 -13.83 -6.17 20.56
C VAL A 194 -15.15 -6.69 21.16
N CYS A 195 -16.27 -6.64 20.43
CA CYS A 195 -17.58 -7.04 20.96
C CYS A 195 -17.74 -8.57 20.90
N PRO A 196 -17.82 -9.29 22.04
CA PRO A 196 -17.85 -10.76 22.02
C PRO A 196 -19.17 -11.34 21.51
N THR A 197 -20.25 -10.56 21.53
CA THR A 197 -21.60 -10.97 21.12
C THR A 197 -22.11 -10.21 19.90
N SER A 198 -21.24 -9.44 19.24
CA SER A 198 -21.63 -8.59 18.09
C SER A 198 -22.85 -7.68 18.34
N ALA A 199 -23.12 -7.35 19.61
CA ALA A 199 -24.26 -6.53 20.01
C ALA A 199 -24.14 -5.08 19.52
N ILE A 200 -22.91 -4.59 19.31
CA ILE A 200 -22.63 -3.32 18.66
C ILE A 200 -22.78 -3.51 17.15
N LYS A 201 -23.83 -2.95 16.57
CA LYS A 201 -24.05 -2.95 15.12
C LYS A 201 -23.80 -1.55 14.57
N ASN A 202 -23.07 -1.46 13.46
CA ASN A 202 -22.57 -0.20 12.88
C ASN A 202 -23.69 0.84 12.66
N LYS A 203 -24.81 0.41 12.06
CA LYS A 203 -25.98 1.26 11.77
C LYS A 203 -26.75 1.70 13.03
N ASN A 204 -26.68 0.93 14.12
CA ASN A 204 -27.53 1.17 15.29
C ASN A 204 -26.95 2.21 16.25
N ILE A 205 -25.66 2.55 16.14
CA ILE A 205 -25.00 3.41 17.14
C ILE A 205 -24.37 4.65 16.50
N PHE A 206 -23.87 4.62 15.28
CA PHE A 206 -22.97 5.70 14.82
C PHE A 206 -23.58 6.65 13.79
N GLY A 207 -24.66 6.25 13.10
CA GLY A 207 -25.30 7.05 12.06
C GLY A 207 -24.38 7.46 10.91
N LYS A 208 -23.16 6.92 10.86
CA LYS A 208 -22.09 7.17 9.90
C LYS A 208 -21.49 5.82 9.53
N ASP A 209 -21.22 5.61 8.25
CA ASP A 209 -20.56 4.40 7.77
C ASP A 209 -19.03 4.48 8.00
N PRO A 210 -18.36 3.34 8.23
CA PRO A 210 -16.92 3.30 8.45
C PRO A 210 -16.21 3.70 7.16
N ILE A 211 -15.20 4.55 7.28
CA ILE A 211 -14.32 4.86 6.16
C ILE A 211 -13.39 3.66 6.00
N LEU A 212 -13.62 2.89 4.95
CA LEU A 212 -12.74 1.79 4.56
C LEU A 212 -11.51 2.37 3.85
N ILE A 213 -10.32 1.88 4.21
CA ILE A 213 -9.08 2.27 3.54
C ILE A 213 -8.94 1.37 2.30
N PRO A 214 -9.09 1.88 1.07
CA PRO A 214 -8.98 1.06 -0.12
C PRO A 214 -7.56 0.50 -0.25
N SER A 215 -7.44 -0.77 -0.62
CA SER A 215 -6.13 -1.38 -0.91
C SER A 215 -5.66 -0.96 -2.29
N GLU A 216 -4.51 -0.31 -2.37
CA GLU A 216 -3.88 0.14 -3.62
C GLU A 216 -3.46 -1.05 -4.49
N PHE A 217 -2.92 -2.10 -3.87
CA PHE A 217 -2.53 -3.34 -4.56
C PHE A 217 -3.74 -4.07 -5.16
N GLU A 218 -4.91 -3.94 -4.53
CA GLU A 218 -6.18 -4.49 -5.02
C GLU A 218 -7.03 -3.46 -5.77
N ILE A 219 -6.48 -2.27 -6.06
CA ILE A 219 -7.13 -1.21 -6.85
C ILE A 219 -8.50 -0.82 -6.27
N GLY A 220 -8.60 -0.78 -4.94
CA GLY A 220 -9.83 -0.40 -4.24
C GLY A 220 -10.94 -1.46 -4.22
N LEU A 221 -10.75 -2.64 -4.82
CA LEU A 221 -11.75 -3.73 -4.80
C LEU A 221 -12.01 -4.28 -3.38
N THR A 222 -11.06 -4.08 -2.47
CA THR A 222 -11.21 -4.41 -1.05
C THR A 222 -10.52 -3.37 -0.19
N SER A 223 -10.82 -3.41 1.10
CA SER A 223 -10.18 -2.56 2.09
C SER A 223 -8.96 -3.25 2.72
N ARG A 224 -7.96 -2.47 3.11
CA ARG A 224 -6.85 -2.90 3.96
C ARG A 224 -6.91 -2.26 5.35
N HIS A 225 -6.02 -2.72 6.24
CA HIS A 225 -5.80 -2.11 7.54
C HIS A 225 -4.69 -1.05 7.48
N PRO A 226 -4.60 -0.12 8.47
CA PRO A 226 -3.51 0.86 8.54
C PRO A 226 -2.12 0.23 8.65
N ILE A 227 -2.02 -0.90 9.39
CA ILE A 227 -0.84 -1.76 9.37
C ILE A 227 -1.12 -2.94 8.44
N TYR A 228 -0.29 -3.12 7.42
CA TYR A 228 -0.54 -4.11 6.38
C TYR A 228 0.76 -4.60 5.72
N VAL A 229 0.68 -5.75 5.07
CA VAL A 229 1.68 -6.20 4.09
C VAL A 229 1.03 -6.01 2.72
N PRO A 230 1.71 -5.40 1.72
CA PRO A 230 1.10 -5.11 0.43
C PRO A 230 0.45 -6.32 -0.25
N PHE A 231 1.10 -7.48 -0.19
CA PHE A 231 0.57 -8.76 -0.65
C PHE A 231 1.29 -9.93 0.01
N PRO A 232 0.73 -11.16 0.00
CA PRO A 232 1.26 -12.27 0.81
C PRO A 232 2.69 -12.72 0.48
N GLN A 233 3.18 -12.43 -0.73
CA GLN A 233 4.52 -12.79 -1.20
C GLN A 233 5.44 -11.55 -1.34
N ALA A 234 5.14 -10.45 -0.66
CA ALA A 234 5.96 -9.24 -0.69
C ALA A 234 7.42 -9.54 -0.29
N VAL A 235 8.36 -8.83 -0.92
CA VAL A 235 9.80 -8.93 -0.62
C VAL A 235 10.37 -7.51 -0.47
N PRO A 236 10.87 -7.13 0.71
CA PRO A 236 10.85 -7.88 1.97
C PRO A 236 9.41 -8.14 2.47
N ASN A 237 9.18 -9.29 3.11
CA ASN A 237 7.86 -9.64 3.67
C ASN A 237 7.67 -8.99 5.05
N THR A 238 7.71 -7.65 5.07
CA THR A 238 7.66 -6.84 6.28
C THR A 238 6.41 -5.97 6.26
N PRO A 239 5.65 -5.92 7.36
CA PRO A 239 4.50 -5.03 7.45
C PRO A 239 4.94 -3.57 7.50
N VAL A 240 4.09 -2.69 6.97
CA VAL A 240 4.25 -1.23 7.01
C VAL A 240 3.06 -0.61 7.72
N ILE A 241 3.30 0.52 8.40
CA ILE A 241 2.26 1.36 8.98
C ILE A 241 2.09 2.56 8.06
N ASP A 242 0.87 2.74 7.55
CA ASP A 242 0.49 3.95 6.82
C ASP A 242 0.14 5.05 7.82
N ASP A 243 1.04 6.02 7.95
CA ASP A 243 0.94 7.15 8.88
C ASP A 243 -0.18 8.14 8.53
N THR A 244 -0.60 8.19 7.26
CA THR A 244 -1.67 9.08 6.78
C THR A 244 -3.06 8.64 7.26
N VAL A 245 -3.23 7.36 7.57
CA VAL A 245 -4.51 6.78 8.04
C VAL A 245 -4.44 6.18 9.44
N CYS A 246 -3.24 5.92 9.98
CA CYS A 246 -3.07 5.37 11.31
C CYS A 246 -3.64 6.33 12.36
N VAL A 247 -4.55 5.82 13.20
CA VAL A 247 -5.17 6.61 14.29
C VAL A 247 -4.11 7.16 15.25
N HIS A 248 -3.00 6.44 15.46
CA HIS A 248 -1.90 6.93 16.30
C HIS A 248 -1.27 8.21 15.75
N HIS A 249 -0.88 8.20 14.47
CA HIS A 249 -0.19 9.32 13.83
C HIS A 249 -1.13 10.48 13.51
N THR A 250 -2.38 10.20 13.15
CA THR A 250 -3.35 11.23 12.74
C THR A 250 -3.99 11.97 13.92
N VAL A 251 -4.34 11.27 15.00
CA VAL A 251 -5.11 11.86 16.12
C VAL A 251 -4.56 11.55 17.51
N GLY A 252 -3.46 10.80 17.62
CA GLY A 252 -2.91 10.33 18.89
C GLY A 252 -3.67 9.14 19.51
N GLY A 253 -2.99 8.40 20.39
CA GLY A 253 -3.61 7.44 21.32
C GLY A 253 -3.57 5.97 20.92
N CYS A 254 -3.99 5.61 19.69
CA CYS A 254 -4.13 4.19 19.31
C CYS A 254 -2.79 3.45 19.30
N LYS A 255 -2.57 2.51 20.24
CA LYS A 255 -1.39 1.62 20.28
C LYS A 255 -1.76 0.15 20.41
N THR A 256 -2.87 -0.23 19.79
CA THR A 256 -3.42 -1.59 19.92
C THR A 256 -2.48 -2.62 19.29
N CYS A 257 -1.93 -2.34 18.11
CA CYS A 257 -1.04 -3.25 17.39
C CYS A 257 0.22 -3.61 18.18
N GLU A 258 0.80 -2.65 18.91
CA GLU A 258 1.96 -2.86 19.80
C GLU A 258 1.66 -3.93 20.86
N SER A 259 0.45 -3.94 21.44
CA SER A 259 0.06 -4.93 22.46
C SER A 259 -0.04 -6.37 21.94
N PHE A 260 -0.10 -6.55 20.61
CA PHE A 260 -0.13 -7.86 19.96
C PHE A 260 1.20 -8.24 19.28
N CYS A 261 2.15 -7.30 19.18
CA CYS A 261 3.43 -7.55 18.52
C CYS A 261 4.39 -8.25 19.47
N GLU A 262 4.49 -9.58 19.39
CA GLU A 262 5.41 -10.37 20.23
C GLU A 262 6.89 -10.08 19.95
N ALA A 263 7.20 -9.57 18.76
CA ALA A 263 8.56 -9.21 18.35
C ALA A 263 8.99 -7.82 18.85
N ASP A 264 8.09 -7.06 19.49
CA ASP A 264 8.32 -5.66 19.89
C ASP A 264 8.88 -4.78 18.75
N ALA A 265 8.43 -5.04 17.51
CA ALA A 265 8.98 -4.44 16.29
C ALA A 265 8.32 -3.11 15.89
N ILE A 266 7.25 -2.69 16.57
CA ILE A 266 6.50 -1.48 16.20
C ILE A 266 7.13 -0.27 16.88
N GLU A 267 7.72 0.63 16.09
CA GLU A 267 8.29 1.88 16.54
C GLU A 267 7.56 3.07 15.91
N PHE A 268 6.66 3.70 16.67
CA PHE A 268 5.87 4.85 16.19
C PHE A 268 6.68 6.15 16.04
N GLU A 269 7.85 6.24 16.67
CA GLU A 269 8.71 7.43 16.61
C GLU A 269 9.80 7.32 15.54
N GLN A 270 9.76 6.26 14.71
CA GLN A 270 10.69 6.09 13.60
C GLN A 270 10.56 7.27 12.65
N LYS A 271 11.71 7.88 12.30
CA LYS A 271 11.78 9.04 11.41
C LYS A 271 12.38 8.67 10.08
N GLU A 272 12.03 9.44 9.07
CA GLU A 272 12.69 9.40 7.77
C GLU A 272 14.19 9.66 7.94
N GLU A 273 15.00 8.83 7.28
CA GLU A 273 16.45 8.94 7.24
C GLU A 273 16.88 9.26 5.81
N VAL A 274 17.68 10.31 5.66
CA VAL A 274 18.31 10.64 4.38
C VAL A 274 19.67 9.96 4.36
N VAL A 275 19.86 9.06 3.38
CA VAL A 275 21.10 8.30 3.21
C VAL A 275 21.78 8.74 1.93
N ASP A 276 23.02 9.22 2.04
CA ASP A 276 23.84 9.58 0.90
C ASP A 276 24.59 8.35 0.38
N ILE A 277 24.41 8.04 -0.91
CA ILE A 277 25.05 6.90 -1.57
C ILE A 277 25.75 7.38 -2.84
N ASP A 278 27.08 7.25 -2.86
CA ASP A 278 27.87 7.51 -4.05
C ASP A 278 27.67 6.40 -5.10
N VAL A 279 27.10 6.76 -6.25
CA VAL A 279 26.84 5.84 -7.36
C VAL A 279 27.50 6.31 -8.65
N GLY A 280 28.09 5.38 -9.40
CA GLY A 280 28.70 5.68 -10.71
C GLY A 280 27.73 5.61 -11.89
N ALA A 281 26.53 5.05 -11.70
CA ALA A 281 25.49 4.93 -12.71
C ALA A 281 24.11 4.74 -12.07
N ILE A 282 23.07 5.19 -12.76
CA ILE A 282 21.66 5.10 -12.34
C ILE A 282 20.87 4.38 -13.44
N ALA A 283 20.09 3.36 -13.06
CA ALA A 283 19.15 2.70 -13.96
C ALA A 283 17.71 3.04 -13.54
N VAL A 284 16.99 3.76 -14.41
CA VAL A 284 15.61 4.15 -14.19
C VAL A 284 14.69 3.03 -14.67
N ALA A 285 13.95 2.44 -13.74
CA ALA A 285 13.03 1.33 -13.99
C ALA A 285 11.69 1.50 -13.26
N THR A 286 11.16 2.72 -13.26
CA THR A 286 10.00 3.12 -12.43
C THR A 286 8.65 2.56 -12.90
N GLY A 287 8.59 1.94 -14.08
CA GLY A 287 7.39 1.29 -14.60
C GLY A 287 6.44 2.26 -15.30
N PHE A 288 5.14 2.11 -15.06
CA PHE A 288 4.06 2.83 -15.76
C PHE A 288 2.81 2.94 -14.89
N ASP A 289 1.89 3.84 -15.28
CA ASP A 289 0.52 3.90 -14.75
C ASP A 289 -0.48 3.47 -15.82
N LEU A 290 -1.74 3.27 -15.44
CA LEU A 290 -2.81 2.96 -16.39
C LEU A 290 -3.66 4.19 -16.69
N PHE A 291 -4.15 4.26 -17.92
CA PHE A 291 -5.12 5.26 -18.33
C PHE A 291 -6.38 5.15 -17.50
N ASP A 292 -6.85 6.30 -17.02
CA ASP A 292 -8.08 6.41 -16.24
C ASP A 292 -9.30 6.36 -17.17
N PRO A 293 -10.10 5.28 -17.13
CA PRO A 293 -11.26 5.11 -17.99
C PRO A 293 -12.36 6.15 -17.74
N GLN A 294 -12.38 6.85 -16.60
CA GLN A 294 -13.35 7.91 -16.32
C GLN A 294 -13.23 9.10 -17.29
N GLN A 295 -12.07 9.27 -17.92
CA GLN A 295 -11.86 10.28 -18.97
C GLN A 295 -12.61 9.95 -20.27
N LYS A 296 -13.23 8.77 -20.36
CA LYS A 296 -14.01 8.29 -21.50
C LYS A 296 -15.42 7.90 -21.04
N PRO A 297 -16.31 8.88 -20.82
CA PRO A 297 -17.66 8.64 -20.30
C PRO A 297 -18.50 7.69 -21.17
N GLU A 298 -18.19 7.55 -22.46
CA GLU A 298 -18.86 6.63 -23.37
C GLU A 298 -18.77 5.15 -22.95
N TYR A 299 -17.77 4.79 -22.13
CA TYR A 299 -17.63 3.43 -21.61
C TYR A 299 -18.33 3.21 -20.27
N ASP A 300 -18.89 4.24 -19.64
CA ASP A 300 -19.62 4.17 -18.37
C ASP A 300 -18.90 3.31 -17.31
N TYR A 301 -17.60 3.59 -17.09
CA TYR A 301 -16.80 2.88 -16.12
C TYR A 301 -17.35 3.09 -14.69
N ASP A 302 -17.67 1.99 -14.00
CA ASP A 302 -18.25 2.00 -12.65
C ASP A 302 -17.43 1.22 -11.61
N GLY A 303 -16.35 0.54 -12.03
CA GLY A 303 -15.52 -0.29 -11.16
C GLY A 303 -16.22 -1.55 -10.63
N HIS A 304 -17.38 -1.90 -11.17
CA HIS A 304 -18.21 -3.01 -10.71
C HIS A 304 -18.64 -3.95 -11.84
N ARG A 305 -19.39 -3.43 -12.83
CA ARG A 305 -19.80 -4.17 -14.04
C ARG A 305 -18.97 -3.80 -15.26
N VAL A 306 -18.44 -2.59 -15.27
CA VAL A 306 -17.48 -2.11 -16.24
C VAL A 306 -16.17 -1.89 -15.49
N ILE A 307 -15.24 -2.81 -15.68
CA ILE A 307 -13.95 -2.82 -14.99
C ILE A 307 -12.80 -2.69 -15.99
N THR A 308 -11.63 -2.29 -15.52
CA THR A 308 -10.37 -2.30 -16.25
C THR A 308 -9.78 -3.71 -16.33
N GLY A 309 -8.88 -3.90 -17.28
CA GLY A 309 -8.09 -5.13 -17.38
C GLY A 309 -7.31 -5.44 -16.10
N LEU A 310 -6.83 -4.44 -15.36
CA LEU A 310 -6.06 -4.68 -14.14
C LEU A 310 -6.96 -5.06 -12.95
N GLU A 311 -8.14 -4.47 -12.80
CA GLU A 311 -9.15 -4.95 -11.83
C GLU A 311 -9.54 -6.40 -12.12
N PHE A 312 -9.71 -6.76 -13.40
CA PHE A 312 -9.94 -8.15 -13.79
C PHE A 312 -8.78 -9.07 -13.36
N GLU A 313 -7.52 -8.65 -13.52
CA GLU A 313 -6.36 -9.40 -13.01
C GLU A 313 -6.45 -9.65 -11.51
N ARG A 314 -6.87 -8.65 -10.73
CA ARG A 314 -7.06 -8.80 -9.28
C ARG A 314 -8.17 -9.80 -8.95
N LEU A 315 -9.29 -9.75 -9.66
CA LEU A 315 -10.41 -10.70 -9.48
C LEU A 315 -10.03 -12.14 -9.84
N VAL A 316 -9.25 -12.36 -10.89
CA VAL A 316 -8.92 -13.73 -11.34
C VAL A 316 -7.76 -14.35 -10.54
N ASN A 317 -6.95 -13.52 -9.88
CA ASN A 317 -5.81 -13.93 -9.06
C ASN A 317 -6.26 -14.75 -7.83
N ALA A 318 -5.63 -15.90 -7.60
CA ALA A 318 -5.95 -16.79 -6.48
C ALA A 318 -5.70 -16.15 -5.10
N SER A 319 -4.71 -15.26 -5.00
CA SER A 319 -4.42 -14.47 -3.80
C SER A 319 -5.08 -13.09 -3.83
N GLY A 320 -5.93 -12.81 -4.81
CA GLY A 320 -6.73 -11.58 -4.89
C GLY A 320 -7.97 -11.60 -4.00
N PRO A 321 -8.77 -10.51 -4.00
CA PRO A 321 -9.83 -10.27 -3.02
C PRO A 321 -10.99 -11.26 -3.11
N THR A 322 -11.17 -11.91 -4.26
CA THR A 322 -12.23 -12.90 -4.49
C THR A 322 -11.73 -14.35 -4.42
N GLY A 323 -10.45 -14.57 -4.08
CA GLY A 323 -9.83 -15.90 -4.10
C GLY A 323 -9.79 -16.51 -5.51
N GLY A 324 -9.66 -15.67 -6.53
CA GLY A 324 -9.63 -16.06 -7.94
C GLY A 324 -10.98 -16.40 -8.55
N LYS A 325 -12.09 -16.01 -7.92
CA LYS A 325 -13.45 -16.19 -8.44
C LYS A 325 -13.90 -14.93 -9.16
N ILE A 326 -14.26 -15.07 -10.43
CA ILE A 326 -14.77 -13.96 -11.25
C ILE A 326 -16.26 -13.84 -10.95
N LYS A 327 -16.64 -12.83 -10.17
CA LYS A 327 -18.03 -12.64 -9.74
C LYS A 327 -18.45 -11.18 -9.83
N VAL A 328 -19.68 -10.97 -10.29
CA VAL A 328 -20.39 -9.69 -10.28
C VAL A 328 -21.68 -9.91 -9.47
N ASP A 329 -21.92 -9.08 -8.45
CA ASP A 329 -23.07 -9.24 -7.54
C ASP A 329 -23.21 -10.66 -6.95
N GLY A 330 -22.08 -11.29 -6.63
CA GLY A 330 -22.01 -12.63 -6.06
C GLY A 330 -22.21 -13.79 -7.04
N LYS A 331 -22.52 -13.51 -8.32
CA LYS A 331 -22.76 -14.50 -9.38
C LYS A 331 -21.64 -14.49 -10.42
N GLU A 332 -21.43 -15.63 -11.07
CA GLU A 332 -20.48 -15.75 -12.19
C GLU A 332 -21.10 -15.14 -13.45
N PRO A 333 -20.39 -14.24 -14.17
CA PRO A 333 -20.90 -13.63 -15.39
C PRO A 333 -20.96 -14.68 -16.51
N LYS A 334 -22.10 -14.74 -17.21
CA LYS A 334 -22.33 -15.64 -18.35
C LYS A 334 -22.09 -14.96 -19.69
N LYS A 335 -22.12 -13.63 -19.76
CA LYS A 335 -21.75 -12.85 -20.95
C LYS A 335 -20.66 -11.85 -20.56
N VAL A 336 -19.46 -12.02 -21.11
CA VAL A 336 -18.33 -11.12 -20.85
C VAL A 336 -17.86 -10.48 -22.15
N VAL A 337 -17.73 -9.16 -22.13
CA VAL A 337 -17.28 -8.36 -23.28
C VAL A 337 -15.95 -7.70 -22.96
N PHE A 338 -14.97 -7.81 -23.85
CA PHE A 338 -13.71 -7.10 -23.77
C PHE A 338 -13.67 -5.99 -24.84
N ILE A 339 -13.23 -4.80 -24.45
CA ILE A 339 -13.08 -3.65 -25.34
C ILE A 339 -11.60 -3.28 -25.42
N GLN A 340 -11.02 -3.39 -26.62
CA GLN A 340 -9.62 -3.04 -26.85
C GLN A 340 -9.41 -1.56 -27.19
N CYS A 341 -8.15 -1.12 -27.02
CA CYS A 341 -7.67 0.22 -27.34
C CYS A 341 -8.33 1.34 -26.53
N VAL A 342 -8.74 1.06 -25.29
CA VAL A 342 -9.31 2.09 -24.40
C VAL A 342 -8.19 3.03 -23.96
N GLY A 343 -8.24 4.28 -24.43
CA GLY A 343 -7.21 5.29 -24.15
C GLY A 343 -5.89 5.11 -24.92
N SER A 344 -5.87 4.29 -25.98
CA SER A 344 -4.71 4.08 -26.88
C SER A 344 -5.14 4.19 -28.33
N ARG A 345 -4.23 4.62 -29.21
CA ARG A 345 -4.50 4.88 -30.63
C ARG A 345 -5.67 5.86 -30.83
N ASP A 346 -5.72 6.86 -29.95
CA ASP A 346 -6.73 7.91 -29.93
C ASP A 346 -6.07 9.25 -30.24
N LYS A 347 -6.54 9.92 -31.30
CA LYS A 347 -6.05 11.22 -31.75
C LYS A 347 -6.28 12.34 -30.73
N GLN A 348 -7.29 12.18 -29.87
CA GLN A 348 -7.61 13.16 -28.82
C GLN A 348 -6.85 12.88 -27.52
N GLY A 349 -6.10 11.77 -27.45
CA GLY A 349 -5.33 11.36 -26.29
C GLY A 349 -4.02 10.72 -26.71
N ASN A 350 -3.83 9.46 -26.32
CA ASN A 350 -2.60 8.73 -26.62
C ASN A 350 -2.64 8.14 -28.04
N GLU A 351 -1.89 8.74 -28.98
CA GLU A 351 -1.83 8.25 -30.36
C GLU A 351 -1.07 6.93 -30.53
N TYR A 352 -0.28 6.53 -29.52
CA TYR A 352 0.50 5.30 -29.54
C TYR A 352 -0.32 4.06 -29.16
N CYS A 353 0.26 2.89 -29.42
CA CYS A 353 -0.28 1.61 -28.98
C CYS A 353 0.40 1.16 -27.70
N SER A 354 -0.38 0.71 -26.72
CA SER A 354 0.14 0.16 -25.45
C SER A 354 0.81 -1.22 -25.56
N ARG A 355 0.86 -1.82 -26.75
CA ARG A 355 1.53 -3.08 -27.12
C ARG A 355 1.06 -4.37 -26.41
N ILE A 356 0.61 -4.31 -25.16
CA ILE A 356 0.29 -5.49 -24.33
C ILE A 356 -1.21 -5.83 -24.30
N CYS A 357 -2.09 -4.88 -24.62
CA CYS A 357 -3.53 -5.00 -24.39
C CYS A 357 -4.21 -6.11 -25.20
N CYS A 358 -3.80 -6.34 -26.45
CA CYS A 358 -4.30 -7.46 -27.23
C CYS A 358 -4.02 -8.81 -26.56
N MET A 359 -2.81 -8.97 -26.01
CA MET A 359 -2.33 -10.24 -25.48
C MET A 359 -2.84 -10.54 -24.08
N TYR A 360 -2.86 -9.55 -23.18
CA TYR A 360 -3.50 -9.80 -21.88
C TYR A 360 -5.00 -10.00 -22.05
N THR A 361 -5.66 -9.37 -23.03
CA THR A 361 -7.09 -9.62 -23.29
C THR A 361 -7.32 -11.07 -23.73
N ALA A 362 -6.49 -11.59 -24.64
CA ALA A 362 -6.54 -13.00 -25.01
C ALA A 362 -6.29 -13.92 -23.80
N LYS A 363 -5.33 -13.57 -22.93
CA LYS A 363 -5.06 -14.31 -21.68
C LYS A 363 -6.25 -14.27 -20.73
N GLN A 364 -6.88 -13.11 -20.54
CA GLN A 364 -8.03 -12.94 -19.67
C GLN A 364 -9.23 -13.72 -20.22
N ALA A 365 -9.49 -13.66 -21.53
CA ALA A 365 -10.54 -14.46 -22.17
C ALA A 365 -10.30 -15.98 -21.99
N HIS A 366 -9.05 -16.44 -22.14
CA HIS A 366 -8.67 -17.82 -21.83
C HIS A 366 -8.99 -18.19 -20.38
N LEU A 367 -8.62 -17.34 -19.42
CA LEU A 367 -8.88 -17.58 -17.99
C LEU A 367 -10.38 -17.58 -17.66
N VAL A 368 -11.18 -16.75 -18.32
CA VAL A 368 -12.65 -16.81 -18.18
C VAL A 368 -13.16 -18.16 -18.71
N ARG A 369 -12.71 -18.63 -19.88
CA ARG A 369 -13.12 -19.94 -20.42
C ARG A 369 -12.72 -21.10 -19.51
N GLU A 370 -11.54 -21.04 -18.91
CA GLU A 370 -11.07 -22.08 -18.00
C GLU A 370 -11.93 -22.15 -16.73
N LYS A 371 -12.28 -20.99 -16.16
CA LYS A 371 -13.01 -20.90 -14.87
C LYS A 371 -14.53 -20.95 -15.02
N ILE A 372 -15.06 -20.45 -16.13
CA ILE A 372 -16.49 -20.36 -16.45
C ILE A 372 -16.70 -20.89 -17.89
N PRO A 373 -16.70 -22.22 -18.10
CA PRO A 373 -16.70 -22.82 -19.43
C PRO A 373 -17.90 -22.42 -20.31
N ASP A 374 -19.05 -22.13 -19.69
CA ASP A 374 -20.29 -21.76 -20.36
C ASP A 374 -20.44 -20.26 -20.64
N ALA A 375 -19.47 -19.42 -20.25
CA ALA A 375 -19.53 -17.98 -20.49
C ALA A 375 -19.37 -17.63 -21.99
N ALA A 376 -20.28 -16.85 -22.56
CA ALA A 376 -20.15 -16.28 -23.89
C ALA A 376 -19.17 -15.09 -23.86
N LEU A 377 -18.07 -15.18 -24.60
CA LEU A 377 -17.02 -14.16 -24.62
C LEU A 377 -16.97 -13.45 -25.97
N THR A 378 -17.01 -12.12 -25.93
CA THR A 378 -16.84 -11.27 -27.12
C THR A 378 -15.69 -10.29 -26.91
N VAL A 379 -14.83 -10.13 -27.91
CA VAL A 379 -13.72 -9.17 -27.91
C VAL A 379 -13.92 -8.20 -29.07
N TYR A 380 -14.13 -6.93 -28.76
CA TYR A 380 -14.13 -5.85 -29.75
C TYR A 380 -12.72 -5.29 -29.91
N TYR A 381 -12.17 -5.40 -31.13
CA TYR A 381 -10.80 -5.02 -31.45
C TYR A 381 -10.70 -4.35 -32.82
N THR A 382 -9.58 -3.67 -33.08
CA THR A 382 -9.29 -3.13 -34.42
C THR A 382 -8.30 -4.00 -35.17
N ASP A 383 -7.10 -4.16 -34.62
CA ASP A 383 -6.04 -4.99 -35.18
C ASP A 383 -5.51 -5.88 -34.07
N MET A 384 -5.33 -7.17 -34.36
CA MET A 384 -4.71 -8.09 -33.42
C MET A 384 -3.19 -7.92 -33.50
N ARG A 385 -2.57 -7.43 -32.41
CA ARG A 385 -1.12 -7.20 -32.34
C ARG A 385 -0.41 -8.30 -31.56
N ALA A 386 -0.42 -9.50 -32.11
CA ALA A 386 0.19 -10.70 -31.53
C ALA A 386 1.63 -10.92 -32.05
N PHE A 387 2.52 -9.95 -31.85
CA PHE A 387 3.84 -9.88 -32.52
C PHE A 387 4.98 -10.67 -31.85
N GLY A 388 4.80 -11.12 -30.61
CA GLY A 388 5.81 -11.88 -29.86
C GLY A 388 5.89 -13.35 -30.27
N LYS A 389 6.96 -14.05 -29.86
CA LYS A 389 7.11 -15.49 -30.12
C LYS A 389 5.98 -16.27 -29.44
N GLY A 390 5.21 -17.03 -30.21
CA GLY A 390 4.09 -17.82 -29.69
C GLY A 390 2.79 -17.03 -29.50
N PHE A 391 2.77 -15.72 -29.80
CA PHE A 391 1.61 -14.88 -29.52
C PHE A 391 0.48 -15.12 -30.51
N GLU A 392 0.81 -15.27 -31.79
CA GLU A 392 -0.16 -15.60 -32.84
C GLU A 392 -0.76 -16.99 -32.60
N GLU A 393 0.06 -17.97 -32.22
CA GLU A 393 -0.38 -19.31 -31.87
C GLU A 393 -1.29 -19.31 -30.64
N PHE A 394 -0.98 -18.47 -29.64
CA PHE A 394 -1.82 -18.29 -28.47
C PHE A 394 -3.17 -17.63 -28.82
N TYR A 395 -3.17 -16.58 -29.64
CA TYR A 395 -4.40 -15.97 -30.15
C TYR A 395 -5.27 -17.00 -30.89
N ASN A 396 -4.69 -17.76 -31.82
CA ASN A 396 -5.39 -18.81 -32.56
C ASN A 396 -5.95 -19.90 -31.64
N ARG A 397 -5.25 -20.25 -30.56
CA ARG A 397 -5.74 -21.17 -29.54
C ARG A 397 -6.98 -20.58 -28.85
N VAL A 398 -6.92 -19.35 -28.36
CA VAL A 398 -8.04 -18.69 -27.66
C VAL A 398 -9.26 -18.54 -28.58
N GLN A 399 -9.06 -18.29 -29.88
CA GLN A 399 -10.16 -18.32 -30.84
C GLN A 399 -10.83 -19.70 -30.93
N ARG A 400 -10.05 -20.79 -30.95
CA ARG A 400 -10.57 -22.17 -30.97
C ARG A 400 -11.30 -22.56 -29.68
N GLU A 401 -11.07 -21.86 -28.59
CA GLU A 401 -11.81 -22.00 -27.32
C GLU A 401 -13.20 -21.34 -27.37
N GLY A 402 -13.61 -20.80 -28.53
CA GLY A 402 -14.95 -20.26 -28.74
C GLY A 402 -15.11 -18.80 -28.32
N VAL A 403 -14.02 -18.02 -28.33
CA VAL A 403 -14.06 -16.57 -28.10
C VAL A 403 -14.39 -15.85 -29.40
N THR A 404 -15.41 -14.98 -29.38
CA THR A 404 -15.86 -14.26 -30.58
C THR A 404 -15.09 -12.94 -30.73
N TYR A 405 -14.24 -12.83 -31.74
CA TYR A 405 -13.51 -11.60 -32.05
C TYR A 405 -14.27 -10.79 -33.11
N LYS A 406 -14.70 -9.57 -32.76
CA LYS A 406 -15.42 -8.65 -33.63
C LYS A 406 -14.53 -7.46 -34.00
N ARG A 407 -14.17 -7.34 -35.27
CA ARG A 407 -13.31 -6.26 -35.78
C ARG A 407 -14.11 -4.97 -35.95
N ARG A 408 -13.62 -3.84 -35.47
CA ARG A 408 -14.18 -2.50 -35.71
C ARG A 408 -13.11 -1.53 -36.18
N GLU A 409 -13.51 -0.45 -36.83
CA GLU A 409 -12.59 0.68 -37.05
C GLU A 409 -12.41 1.46 -35.73
N LEU A 410 -11.26 2.14 -35.58
CA LEU A 410 -10.98 2.91 -34.35
C LEU A 410 -12.00 4.03 -34.13
N ASP A 411 -12.42 4.68 -35.21
CA ASP A 411 -13.38 5.79 -35.21
C ASP A 411 -14.84 5.31 -35.08
N ASP A 412 -15.09 3.99 -35.08
CA ASP A 412 -16.44 3.47 -34.84
C ASP A 412 -16.79 3.58 -33.35
N PRO A 413 -17.85 4.31 -32.95
CA PRO A 413 -18.17 4.51 -31.55
C PRO A 413 -18.56 3.19 -30.88
N ILE A 414 -18.15 3.06 -29.62
CA ILE A 414 -18.65 2.08 -28.67
C ILE A 414 -19.26 2.85 -27.52
N GLU A 415 -20.50 2.51 -27.17
CA GLU A 415 -21.18 3.02 -25.98
C GLU A 415 -21.54 1.85 -25.07
N VAL A 416 -21.25 1.99 -23.78
CA VAL A 416 -21.68 1.06 -22.74
C VAL A 416 -22.72 1.78 -21.90
N ILE A 417 -23.89 1.16 -21.75
CA ILE A 417 -25.05 1.77 -21.10
C ILE A 417 -25.57 0.82 -20.01
N PRO A 418 -25.78 1.29 -18.77
CA PRO A 418 -26.42 0.49 -17.73
C PRO A 418 -27.81 0.04 -18.15
N ASP A 419 -28.11 -1.25 -17.97
CA ASP A 419 -29.44 -1.82 -18.24
C ASP A 419 -29.85 -2.79 -17.14
N GLY A 420 -30.49 -2.26 -16.08
CA GLY A 420 -31.30 -3.04 -15.14
C GLY A 420 -30.66 -4.32 -14.56
N GLY A 421 -29.41 -4.26 -14.08
CA GLY A 421 -28.69 -5.43 -13.57
C GLY A 421 -27.81 -6.15 -14.59
N THR A 422 -27.64 -5.56 -15.77
CA THR A 422 -26.64 -5.87 -16.80
C THR A 422 -26.13 -4.56 -17.42
N VAL A 423 -25.26 -4.64 -18.42
CA VAL A 423 -24.84 -3.50 -19.23
C VAL A 423 -25.03 -3.82 -20.72
N LEU A 424 -25.52 -2.85 -21.47
CA LEU A 424 -25.73 -2.95 -22.91
C LEU A 424 -24.54 -2.32 -23.65
N VAL A 425 -23.85 -3.11 -24.47
CA VAL A 425 -22.73 -2.66 -25.30
C VAL A 425 -23.21 -2.42 -26.72
N LYS A 426 -23.19 -1.17 -27.16
CA LYS A 426 -23.55 -0.74 -28.51
C LYS A 426 -22.29 -0.46 -29.31
N VAL A 427 -22.15 -1.14 -30.44
CA VAL A 427 -21.01 -0.94 -31.34
C VAL A 427 -21.53 -0.73 -32.74
N LYS A 428 -21.11 0.36 -33.40
CA LYS A 428 -21.53 0.65 -34.77
C LYS A 428 -21.23 -0.54 -35.69
N GLY A 429 -22.23 -0.95 -36.47
CA GLY A 429 -22.13 -2.06 -37.42
C GLY A 429 -22.36 -3.45 -36.81
N TYR A 430 -22.65 -3.54 -35.51
CA TYR A 430 -22.99 -4.78 -34.81
C TYR A 430 -24.34 -4.65 -34.08
N GLU A 431 -24.97 -5.78 -33.82
CA GLU A 431 -26.12 -5.85 -32.92
C GLU A 431 -25.69 -5.53 -31.49
N ASP A 432 -26.59 -4.89 -30.74
CA ASP A 432 -26.40 -4.56 -29.32
C ASP A 432 -26.20 -5.85 -28.51
N VAL A 433 -25.19 -5.86 -27.64
CA VAL A 433 -24.84 -7.02 -26.81
C VAL A 433 -25.07 -6.69 -25.35
N GLU A 434 -26.02 -7.38 -24.74
CA GLU A 434 -26.16 -7.41 -23.28
C GLU A 434 -24.99 -8.21 -22.67
N ALA A 435 -24.34 -7.64 -21.65
CA ALA A 435 -23.20 -8.23 -20.96
C ALA A 435 -23.39 -8.18 -19.44
N ASP A 436 -22.94 -9.23 -18.76
CA ASP A 436 -22.90 -9.26 -17.29
C ASP A 436 -21.67 -8.53 -16.75
N LEU A 437 -20.58 -8.55 -17.54
CA LEU A 437 -19.29 -7.94 -17.23
C LEU A 437 -18.65 -7.38 -18.51
N VAL A 438 -18.17 -6.14 -18.44
CA VAL A 438 -17.36 -5.50 -19.48
C VAL A 438 -15.97 -5.24 -18.93
N VAL A 439 -14.94 -5.62 -19.68
CA VAL A 439 -13.53 -5.42 -19.34
C VAL A 439 -12.88 -4.47 -20.34
N LEU A 440 -12.48 -3.31 -19.86
CA LEU A 440 -11.81 -2.26 -20.62
C LEU A 440 -10.31 -2.53 -20.66
N ALA A 441 -9.78 -2.79 -21.85
CA ALA A 441 -8.35 -2.95 -22.03
C ALA A 441 -7.68 -1.57 -22.13
N THR A 442 -7.40 -0.98 -20.96
CA THR A 442 -6.86 0.37 -20.78
C THR A 442 -5.41 0.51 -21.24
N ALA A 443 -5.06 1.73 -21.63
CA ALA A 443 -3.72 2.07 -22.08
C ALA A 443 -2.71 2.11 -20.94
N VAL A 444 -1.46 1.81 -21.28
CA VAL A 444 -0.28 2.08 -20.48
C VAL A 444 0.10 3.53 -20.71
N VAL A 445 0.24 4.31 -19.63
CA VAL A 445 0.66 5.71 -19.66
C VAL A 445 1.91 5.91 -18.79
N PRO A 446 2.70 6.97 -19.01
CA PRO A 446 3.79 7.31 -18.11
C PRO A 446 3.27 7.49 -16.69
N ARG A 447 4.10 7.20 -15.68
CA ARG A 447 3.71 7.43 -14.29
C ARG A 447 3.45 8.93 -14.06
N LYS A 448 2.53 9.25 -13.16
CA LYS A 448 2.22 10.64 -12.77
C LYS A 448 3.44 11.45 -12.32
N ASP A 449 4.43 10.81 -11.71
CA ASP A 449 5.67 11.41 -11.21
C ASP A 449 6.82 11.46 -12.24
N THR A 450 6.61 10.96 -13.47
CA THR A 450 7.64 10.93 -14.52
C THR A 450 8.25 12.31 -14.82
N PRO A 451 7.47 13.41 -14.92
CA PRO A 451 8.05 14.73 -15.18
C PRO A 451 8.97 15.23 -14.07
N ALA A 452 8.59 15.00 -12.80
CA ALA A 452 9.41 15.39 -11.64
C ALA A 452 10.71 14.56 -11.58
N LEU A 453 10.62 13.26 -11.87
CA LEU A 453 11.78 12.37 -11.95
C LEU A 453 12.73 12.76 -13.10
N ALA A 454 12.17 13.09 -14.27
CA ALA A 454 12.93 13.52 -15.43
C ALA A 454 13.71 14.81 -15.14
N GLN A 455 13.08 15.75 -14.43
CA GLN A 455 13.74 16.97 -13.96
C GLN A 455 14.84 16.68 -12.93
N LEU A 456 14.57 15.81 -11.95
CA LEU A 456 15.54 15.44 -10.91
C LEU A 456 16.80 14.80 -11.50
N LEU A 457 16.63 13.94 -12.50
CA LEU A 457 17.73 13.23 -13.16
C LEU A 457 18.31 13.98 -14.37
N ASN A 458 17.74 15.13 -14.73
CA ASN A 458 18.07 15.90 -15.93
C ASN A 458 18.07 15.03 -17.21
N ILE A 459 16.97 14.32 -17.45
CA ILE A 459 16.75 13.48 -18.64
C ILE A 459 15.48 13.90 -19.38
N ASN A 460 15.41 13.55 -20.67
CA ASN A 460 14.35 14.01 -21.56
C ASN A 460 13.14 13.07 -21.59
N GLN A 461 11.98 13.61 -21.95
CA GLN A 461 10.77 12.86 -22.27
C GLN A 461 10.48 12.90 -23.78
N SER A 462 9.91 11.82 -24.31
CA SER A 462 9.40 11.74 -25.68
C SER A 462 8.02 12.39 -25.80
N ALA A 463 7.54 12.58 -27.03
CA ALA A 463 6.24 13.22 -27.29
C ALA A 463 5.03 12.45 -26.72
N ASP A 464 5.19 11.16 -26.45
CA ASP A 464 4.21 10.30 -25.79
C ASP A 464 4.29 10.35 -24.24
N GLY A 465 5.20 11.17 -23.70
CA GLY A 465 5.38 11.41 -22.26
C GLY A 465 6.25 10.40 -21.53
N PHE A 466 6.75 9.34 -22.21
CA PHE A 466 7.70 8.41 -21.62
C PHE A 466 9.12 8.98 -21.60
N LEU A 467 10.05 8.30 -20.92
CA LEU A 467 11.46 8.71 -20.90
C LEU A 467 12.13 8.41 -22.24
N LEU A 468 12.82 9.40 -22.79
CA LEU A 468 13.43 9.36 -24.12
C LEU A 468 14.80 8.67 -24.08
N GLU A 469 14.96 7.63 -24.91
CA GLU A 469 16.26 7.04 -25.18
C GLU A 469 17.17 7.92 -26.06
N ALA A 470 18.48 7.76 -25.94
CA ALA A 470 19.47 8.51 -26.72
C ALA A 470 19.34 8.25 -28.23
N HIS A 471 19.08 7.00 -28.61
CA HIS A 471 18.83 6.65 -30.01
C HIS A 471 18.02 5.34 -30.13
N PRO A 472 16.88 5.31 -30.85
CA PRO A 472 15.96 4.17 -30.87
C PRO A 472 16.56 2.80 -31.24
N LYS A 473 17.61 2.80 -32.07
CA LYS A 473 18.30 1.57 -32.53
C LYS A 473 19.67 1.33 -31.89
N LEU A 474 20.54 2.35 -31.91
CA LEU A 474 21.93 2.22 -31.48
C LEU A 474 22.10 2.25 -29.96
N ARG A 475 21.25 3.01 -29.26
CA ARG A 475 21.33 3.27 -27.82
C ARG A 475 19.94 3.25 -27.18
N PRO A 476 19.20 2.11 -27.25
CA PRO A 476 17.80 2.03 -26.84
C PRO A 476 17.57 2.01 -25.32
N VAL A 477 18.64 1.94 -24.53
CA VAL A 477 18.61 1.91 -23.06
C VAL A 477 19.47 3.00 -22.43
N ASP A 478 20.20 3.77 -23.24
CA ASP A 478 20.97 4.90 -22.75
C ASP A 478 20.11 6.16 -22.83
N THR A 479 20.34 7.12 -21.95
CA THR A 479 19.83 8.50 -22.12
C THR A 479 20.91 9.39 -22.74
N PHE A 480 20.57 10.65 -23.04
CA PHE A 480 21.56 11.66 -23.44
C PHE A 480 22.50 12.05 -22.28
N THR A 481 22.09 11.78 -21.04
CA THR A 481 22.89 12.02 -19.84
C THR A 481 23.71 10.77 -19.52
N ASP A 482 25.03 10.87 -19.68
CA ASP A 482 25.92 9.74 -19.42
C ASP A 482 25.78 9.24 -17.97
N GLY A 483 25.82 7.92 -17.80
CA GLY A 483 25.63 7.27 -16.50
C GLY A 483 24.17 7.01 -16.15
N ILE A 484 23.20 7.56 -16.88
CA ILE A 484 21.77 7.32 -16.65
C ILE A 484 21.18 6.45 -17.78
N PHE A 485 20.55 5.36 -17.38
CA PHE A 485 20.00 4.33 -18.27
C PHE A 485 18.52 4.08 -18.01
N LEU A 486 17.82 3.52 -18.99
CA LEU A 486 16.39 3.22 -18.93
C LEU A 486 16.14 1.71 -19.04
N ALA A 487 15.20 1.20 -18.25
CA ALA A 487 14.77 -0.19 -18.31
C ALA A 487 13.27 -0.34 -18.03
N GLY A 488 12.56 -1.08 -18.88
CA GLY A 488 11.16 -1.39 -18.66
C GLY A 488 10.20 -0.31 -19.16
N CYS A 489 8.98 -0.32 -18.63
CA CYS A 489 7.88 0.46 -19.19
C CYS A 489 8.02 1.99 -19.04
N CYS A 490 8.97 2.48 -18.23
CA CYS A 490 9.20 3.93 -18.10
C CYS A 490 9.72 4.56 -19.40
N GLN A 491 10.31 3.76 -20.31
CA GLN A 491 10.76 4.20 -21.63
C GLN A 491 9.68 4.05 -22.72
N SER A 492 8.80 3.04 -22.62
CA SER A 492 7.68 2.84 -23.55
C SER A 492 6.86 1.62 -23.12
N PRO A 493 5.60 1.49 -23.56
CA PRO A 493 4.82 0.29 -23.31
C PRO A 493 5.50 -0.98 -23.86
N LYS A 494 5.59 -2.04 -23.04
CA LYS A 494 6.21 -3.31 -23.42
C LYS A 494 5.75 -4.45 -22.51
N ASP A 495 5.95 -5.68 -22.96
CA ASP A 495 5.62 -6.88 -22.17
C ASP A 495 6.78 -7.28 -21.24
N ILE A 496 6.57 -8.35 -20.47
CA ILE A 496 7.54 -8.85 -19.50
C ILE A 496 8.84 -9.32 -20.19
N PRO A 497 8.81 -10.17 -21.25
CA PRO A 497 10.04 -10.57 -21.95
C PRO A 497 10.87 -9.40 -22.48
N ASP A 498 10.23 -8.43 -23.14
CA ASP A 498 10.92 -7.25 -23.65
C ASP A 498 11.52 -6.42 -22.51
N THR A 499 10.79 -6.29 -21.39
CA THR A 499 11.26 -5.59 -20.19
C THR A 499 12.50 -6.26 -19.58
N VAL A 500 12.50 -7.59 -19.44
CA VAL A 500 13.62 -8.34 -18.89
C VAL A 500 14.85 -8.26 -19.80
N ALA A 501 14.63 -8.34 -21.12
CA ALA A 501 15.70 -8.15 -22.11
C ALA A 501 16.30 -6.74 -22.03
N GLN A 502 15.45 -5.71 -21.94
CA GLN A 502 15.89 -4.32 -21.81
C GLN A 502 16.65 -4.08 -20.50
N ALA A 503 16.19 -4.65 -19.38
CA ALA A 503 16.89 -4.56 -18.10
C ALA A 503 18.28 -5.19 -18.16
N SER A 504 18.42 -6.34 -18.83
CA SER A 504 19.72 -6.98 -19.06
C SER A 504 20.63 -6.13 -19.94
N ALA A 505 20.08 -5.47 -20.96
CA ALA A 505 20.82 -4.53 -21.79
C ALA A 505 21.29 -3.30 -20.98
N ALA A 506 20.41 -2.69 -20.18
CA ALA A 506 20.76 -1.58 -19.31
C ALA A 506 21.87 -1.96 -18.32
N ALA A 507 21.77 -3.12 -17.66
CA ALA A 507 22.81 -3.64 -16.77
C ALA A 507 24.16 -3.82 -17.49
N SER A 508 24.15 -4.34 -18.73
CA SER A 508 25.37 -4.46 -19.54
C SER A 508 26.01 -3.10 -19.85
N ARG A 509 25.18 -2.08 -20.16
CA ARG A 509 25.65 -0.71 -20.41
C ARG A 509 26.22 -0.06 -19.15
N VAL A 510 25.59 -0.27 -18.00
CA VAL A 510 26.12 0.13 -16.68
C VAL A 510 27.48 -0.53 -16.43
N CYS A 511 27.59 -1.84 -16.62
CA CYS A 511 28.85 -2.56 -16.44
C CYS A 511 29.97 -2.06 -17.37
N ASN A 512 29.66 -1.57 -18.58
CA ASN A 512 30.67 -0.99 -19.47
C ASN A 512 31.32 0.26 -18.87
N ILE A 513 30.54 1.08 -18.15
CA ILE A 513 31.04 2.25 -17.43
C ILE A 513 31.82 1.79 -16.19
N LEU A 514 31.20 0.97 -15.34
CA LEU A 514 31.75 0.61 -14.03
C LEU A 514 32.96 -0.35 -14.10
N SER A 515 33.15 -1.07 -15.20
CA SER A 515 34.31 -1.97 -15.39
C SER A 515 35.61 -1.24 -15.71
N LYS A 516 35.55 0.05 -16.07
CA LYS A 516 36.74 0.84 -16.43
C LYS A 516 37.19 1.66 -15.22
N PRO A 517 38.51 1.72 -14.94
CA PRO A 517 39.03 2.54 -13.84
C PRO A 517 38.92 4.05 -14.11
N LYS A 518 38.73 4.44 -15.37
CA LYS A 518 38.63 5.83 -15.83
C LYS A 518 37.64 5.90 -17.00
N LEU A 519 36.93 7.02 -17.09
CA LEU A 519 36.06 7.34 -18.21
C LEU A 519 36.72 8.38 -19.11
N GLU A 520 36.58 8.18 -20.41
CA GLU A 520 36.91 9.21 -21.40
C GLU A 520 35.71 10.16 -21.48
N ILE A 521 35.98 11.45 -21.28
CA ILE A 521 35.01 12.53 -21.42
C ILE A 521 35.29 13.29 -22.73
N GLU A 522 34.28 13.93 -23.30
CA GLU A 522 34.49 14.79 -24.44
C GLU A 522 35.44 15.94 -24.07
N ALA A 523 36.46 16.18 -24.90
CA ALA A 523 37.45 17.22 -24.66
C ALA A 523 36.93 18.64 -24.96
N THR A 524 35.69 18.78 -25.40
CA THR A 524 35.00 20.03 -25.77
C THR A 524 34.47 20.80 -24.54
N THR A 525 35.16 20.64 -23.40
CA THR A 525 34.83 21.32 -22.15
C THR A 525 35.13 22.81 -22.22
N ALA A 526 34.50 23.58 -21.33
CA ALA A 526 34.83 24.99 -21.15
C ALA A 526 36.15 25.13 -20.37
N GLN A 527 36.96 26.12 -20.75
CA GLN A 527 38.23 26.44 -20.10
C GLN A 527 38.26 27.93 -19.76
N VAL A 528 38.69 28.25 -18.53
CA VAL A 528 38.82 29.63 -18.07
C VAL A 528 40.29 30.07 -18.16
N ASP A 529 40.52 31.18 -18.83
CA ASP A 529 41.74 31.97 -18.68
C ASP A 529 41.65 32.79 -17.38
N GLN A 530 42.35 32.32 -16.35
CA GLN A 530 42.34 32.95 -15.03
C GLN A 530 42.91 34.38 -15.05
N MET A 531 43.75 34.73 -16.03
CA MET A 531 44.33 36.08 -16.15
C MET A 531 43.32 37.11 -16.67
N LEU A 532 42.31 36.66 -17.42
CA LEU A 532 41.23 37.49 -17.96
C LEU A 532 39.96 37.44 -17.09
N CYS A 533 39.84 36.41 -16.25
CA CYS A 533 38.68 36.24 -15.38
C CYS A 533 38.63 37.33 -14.31
N ARG A 534 37.43 37.90 -14.09
CA ARG A 534 37.18 38.91 -13.05
C ARG A 534 36.37 38.40 -11.86
N GLY A 535 36.13 37.09 -11.78
CA GLY A 535 35.38 36.49 -10.68
C GLY A 535 33.91 36.93 -10.58
N CYS A 536 33.26 37.36 -11.67
CA CYS A 536 31.92 37.95 -11.61
C CYS A 536 30.77 36.95 -11.34
N GLY A 537 31.04 35.64 -11.34
CA GLY A 537 30.06 34.59 -11.03
C GLY A 537 29.02 34.27 -12.11
N PHE A 538 28.86 35.09 -13.15
CA PHE A 538 27.79 34.89 -14.14
C PHE A 538 27.84 33.52 -14.87
N CYS A 539 29.04 32.95 -15.02
CA CYS A 539 29.24 31.62 -15.61
C CYS A 539 28.68 30.46 -14.74
N ILE A 540 28.50 30.68 -13.44
CA ILE A 540 27.90 29.73 -12.50
C ILE A 540 26.40 29.69 -12.73
N ASP A 541 25.74 30.84 -12.73
CA ASP A 541 24.28 30.97 -12.87
C ASP A 541 23.73 30.37 -14.17
N VAL A 542 24.53 30.42 -15.25
CA VAL A 542 24.13 29.89 -16.57
C VAL A 542 24.49 28.41 -16.77
N CYS A 543 25.24 27.79 -15.85
CA CYS A 543 25.65 26.40 -16.00
C CYS A 543 24.57 25.44 -15.47
N PRO A 544 23.89 24.66 -16.33
CA PRO A 544 22.84 23.75 -15.87
C PRO A 544 23.41 22.46 -15.23
N TYR A 545 24.73 22.31 -15.16
CA TYR A 545 25.43 21.12 -14.68
C TYR A 545 26.28 21.39 -13.43
N GLU A 546 26.20 22.61 -12.88
CA GLU A 546 27.01 23.04 -11.72
C GLU A 546 28.51 22.78 -11.90
N ALA A 547 28.98 22.84 -13.15
CA ALA A 547 30.35 22.51 -13.51
C ALA A 547 31.34 23.66 -13.26
N VAL A 548 30.89 24.83 -12.82
CA VAL A 548 31.70 26.03 -12.65
C VAL A 548 31.63 26.49 -11.20
N GLU A 549 32.78 26.75 -10.60
CA GLU A 549 32.91 27.28 -9.24
C GLU A 549 33.87 28.47 -9.22
N LEU A 550 33.76 29.34 -8.21
CA LEU A 550 34.77 30.38 -7.95
C LEU A 550 35.82 29.83 -6.99
N LYS A 551 37.09 30.03 -7.32
CA LYS A 551 38.21 29.74 -6.42
C LYS A 551 39.07 30.96 -6.21
N GLU A 552 39.56 31.10 -4.98
CA GLU A 552 40.59 32.06 -4.64
C GLU A 552 41.93 31.60 -5.20
N VAL A 553 42.55 32.45 -6.01
CA VAL A 553 43.89 32.25 -6.56
C VAL A 553 44.78 33.44 -6.22
N ASN A 554 46.07 33.18 -6.00
CA ASN A 554 47.05 34.23 -5.81
C ASN A 554 47.56 34.73 -7.17
N GLN A 555 47.16 35.93 -7.57
CA GLN A 555 47.70 36.61 -8.73
C GLN A 555 48.61 37.76 -8.29
N PHE A 556 49.91 37.63 -8.57
CA PHE A 556 50.92 38.66 -8.27
C PHE A 556 50.97 39.14 -6.81
N GLY A 557 50.68 38.26 -5.85
CA GLY A 557 50.68 38.59 -4.42
C GLY A 557 49.32 39.06 -3.87
N HIS A 558 48.28 39.11 -4.71
CA HIS A 558 46.91 39.44 -4.33
C HIS A 558 46.00 38.22 -4.45
N ILE A 559 45.17 38.01 -3.45
CA ILE A 559 44.11 36.98 -3.49
C ILE A 559 42.95 37.55 -4.30
N VAL A 560 42.61 36.87 -5.40
CA VAL A 560 41.49 37.22 -6.28
C VAL A 560 40.66 35.98 -6.57
N GLU A 561 39.35 36.14 -6.74
CA GLU A 561 38.46 35.06 -7.13
C GLU A 561 38.44 34.92 -8.66
N VAL A 562 38.62 33.69 -9.15
CA VAL A 562 38.49 33.35 -10.56
C VAL A 562 37.58 32.13 -10.72
N ALA A 563 36.90 32.05 -11.86
CA ALA A 563 36.12 30.87 -12.19
C ALA A 563 37.05 29.68 -12.54
N GLU A 564 36.68 28.50 -12.11
CA GLU A 564 37.27 27.23 -12.50
C GLU A 564 36.18 26.27 -12.97
N VAL A 565 36.47 25.53 -14.04
CA VAL A 565 35.52 24.56 -14.61
C VAL A 565 35.97 23.17 -14.19
N ASN A 566 35.09 22.42 -13.54
CA ASN A 566 35.22 21.00 -13.35
C ASN A 566 34.98 20.28 -14.69
N GLU A 567 36.05 19.84 -15.33
CA GLU A 567 35.98 19.19 -16.64
C GLU A 567 35.11 17.92 -16.64
N ALA A 568 35.00 17.20 -15.52
CA ALA A 568 34.19 15.99 -15.42
C ALA A 568 32.68 16.26 -15.48
N LEU A 569 32.24 17.43 -15.00
CA LEU A 569 30.83 17.85 -15.01
C LEU A 569 30.46 18.63 -16.28
N CYS A 570 31.44 19.23 -16.96
CA CYS A 570 31.19 20.07 -18.13
C CYS A 570 30.77 19.23 -19.36
N LYS A 571 29.52 19.40 -19.81
CA LYS A 571 29.01 18.75 -21.04
C LYS A 571 29.25 19.54 -22.33
N GLY A 572 30.07 20.59 -22.30
CA GLY A 572 30.43 21.33 -23.52
C GLY A 572 29.24 21.99 -24.23
N CYS A 573 28.24 22.51 -23.50
CA CYS A 573 27.10 23.19 -24.14
C CYS A 573 27.42 24.62 -24.64
N GLY A 574 28.55 25.20 -24.21
CA GLY A 574 28.99 26.53 -24.61
C GLY A 574 28.26 27.71 -23.94
N ALA A 575 27.24 27.47 -23.11
CA ALA A 575 26.43 28.53 -22.50
C ALA A 575 27.25 29.54 -21.68
N CYS A 576 28.15 29.05 -20.83
CA CYS A 576 29.03 29.89 -20.03
C CYS A 576 30.06 30.67 -20.86
N SER A 577 30.52 30.09 -21.99
CA SER A 577 31.39 30.76 -22.96
C SER A 577 30.69 31.96 -23.60
N ALA A 578 29.46 31.76 -24.09
CA ALA A 578 28.66 32.81 -24.71
C ALA A 578 28.24 33.91 -23.71
N ALA A 579 28.04 33.55 -22.46
CA ALA A 579 27.65 34.45 -21.38
C ALA A 579 28.82 35.29 -20.81
N CYS A 580 30.07 34.96 -21.14
CA CYS A 580 31.23 35.60 -20.52
C CYS A 580 31.46 37.03 -21.00
N LEU A 581 31.31 37.99 -20.10
CA LEU A 581 31.52 39.41 -20.39
C LEU A 581 32.98 39.77 -20.69
N SER A 582 33.94 39.04 -20.13
CA SER A 582 35.37 39.30 -20.34
C SER A 582 35.99 38.44 -21.43
N GLY A 583 35.23 37.51 -22.03
CA GLY A 583 35.76 36.49 -22.95
C GLY A 583 36.73 35.50 -22.30
N ALA A 584 36.84 35.49 -20.97
CA ALA A 584 37.79 34.68 -20.22
C ALA A 584 37.48 33.18 -20.25
N ILE A 585 36.22 32.79 -20.38
CA ILE A 585 35.85 31.37 -20.54
C ILE A 585 35.56 31.08 -22.01
N GLN A 586 36.18 30.03 -22.54
CA GLN A 586 36.09 29.61 -23.93
C GLN A 586 35.81 28.11 -24.00
N GLN A 587 35.02 27.67 -24.97
CA GLN A 587 34.81 26.25 -25.20
C GLN A 587 35.93 25.65 -26.06
N LYS A 588 36.58 24.59 -25.58
CA LYS A 588 37.59 23.85 -26.35
C LYS A 588 36.95 23.29 -27.63
N GLY A 589 37.57 23.54 -28.78
CA GLY A 589 37.06 23.12 -30.10
C GLY A 589 36.00 24.04 -30.71
N PHE A 590 35.43 24.97 -29.93
CA PHE A 590 34.43 25.96 -30.34
C PHE A 590 34.76 27.35 -29.79
N THR A 591 36.04 27.73 -29.84
CA THR A 591 36.46 29.06 -29.37
C THR A 591 35.90 30.16 -30.27
N ASP A 592 35.77 31.38 -29.75
CA ASP A 592 35.28 32.53 -30.51
C ASP A 592 36.07 32.70 -31.82
N LYS A 593 37.40 32.49 -31.78
CA LYS A 593 38.25 32.55 -32.98
C LYS A 593 37.86 31.51 -34.03
N GLN A 594 37.53 30.29 -33.62
CA GLN A 594 37.12 29.21 -34.53
C GLN A 594 35.74 29.48 -35.12
N ILE A 595 34.80 29.95 -34.29
CA ILE A 595 33.44 30.29 -34.72
C ILE A 595 33.47 31.46 -35.69
N LEU A 596 34.17 32.55 -35.34
CA LEU A 596 34.33 33.73 -36.19
C LEU A 596 35.00 33.37 -37.51
N ALA A 597 36.07 32.57 -37.50
CA ALA A 597 36.70 32.11 -38.74
C ALA A 597 35.73 31.28 -39.62
N THR A 598 34.83 30.51 -39.02
CA THR A 598 33.79 29.77 -39.76
C THR A 598 32.75 30.71 -40.36
N ILE A 599 32.35 31.75 -39.62
CA ILE A 599 31.44 32.80 -40.11
C ILE A 599 32.11 33.58 -41.25
N ASP A 600 33.37 33.97 -41.11
CA ASP A 600 34.13 34.69 -42.13
C ASP A 600 34.27 33.86 -43.41
N ALA A 601 34.54 32.56 -43.28
CA ALA A 601 34.61 31.63 -44.41
C ALA A 601 33.27 31.50 -45.15
N LEU A 602 32.13 31.57 -44.44
CA LEU A 602 30.79 31.58 -45.05
C LEU A 602 30.40 32.95 -45.61
N GLY A 603 30.84 34.04 -44.96
CA GLY A 603 30.50 35.43 -45.26
C GLY A 603 31.32 36.04 -46.39
N GLY A 604 32.43 35.42 -46.80
CA GLY A 604 33.15 35.78 -48.02
C GLY A 604 33.72 37.21 -48.02
N ILE A 605 34.44 37.60 -46.97
CA ILE A 605 35.33 38.77 -47.04
C ILE A 605 36.77 38.23 -47.03
N LEU A 606 37.25 37.85 -48.21
CA LEU A 606 38.68 37.76 -48.52
C LEU A 606 39.22 39.17 -48.77
#